data_AF-A0A0C3RET9-F1
#
_entry.id   AF-A0A0C3RET9-F1
#
_cell.length_a   1.000
_cell.length_b   1.000
_cell.length_c   1.000
_cell.angle_alpha   90.00
_cell.angle_beta   90.00
_cell.angle_gamma   90.00
#
_symmetry.space_group_name_H-M   'P 1'
#
loop_
_entity.id
_entity.type
_entity.pdbx_description
1 polymer ?
#
loop_
_entity_poly.entity_id
_entity_poly.type
_entity_poly.pdbx_seq_one_letter_code
_entity_poly.pdbx_strand_id
1 'polypeptide(L)'
;MSQRDYSDDDEPYDTIPVEPDEVTPDVATEKISNAGNETLSDVLLTDVTQIYFNEIGHNALLNAREEAVLTRRVRQNDFDARQKMIECNLRLVVNIAKHYTNHGVALLDLIEEGNMGMMHALDKFDPERGFRFSTYATWWIRQNIERCIMNQSRTIRLPVHVIKDLNIILQASRHLEAHTGKDPKPEDVAYLLGRPVKEVQRMLSLNASMMSLDAPLDVDPLLSIGDVMADDNTPGPDLMLEQSEIKDRLREWLGRLNDKQRYIIEQRYGLNGNEIQTLEQLAKHLDLTRERVRQIQLEALQTLRVMLRGDGVSRDGVF
;
A
#
# COMPACT_ATOMS: atom_id res chain seq x y z
N MET A 1 13.50 -38.68 0.47
CA MET A 1 12.82 -38.82 -0.85
C MET A 1 11.45 -39.43 -0.54
N SER A 2 10.29 -38.85 -0.81
CA SER A 2 9.84 -37.79 -1.72
C SER A 2 8.53 -37.24 -1.09
N GLN A 3 8.47 -35.93 -0.81
CA GLN A 3 7.50 -34.97 -1.39
C GLN A 3 6.05 -35.46 -1.53
N ARG A 4 5.13 -34.73 -0.87
CA ARG A 4 3.77 -34.32 -1.28
C ARG A 4 3.38 -33.18 -0.32
N ASP A 5 3.71 -31.93 -0.63
CA ASP A 5 2.96 -30.97 -1.46
C ASP A 5 1.53 -30.70 -0.98
N TYR A 6 1.39 -29.49 -0.40
CA TYR A 6 0.27 -28.57 -0.38
C TYR A 6 -1.11 -29.13 -0.77
N SER A 7 -1.96 -29.32 0.24
CA SER A 7 -3.41 -29.28 0.07
C SER A 7 -3.89 -27.88 0.44
N ASP A 8 -4.37 -27.19 -0.58
CA ASP A 8 -4.98 -25.87 -0.60
C ASP A 8 -6.13 -25.74 0.41
N ASP A 9 -6.23 -24.55 1.01
CA ASP A 9 -7.28 -24.11 1.92
C ASP A 9 -8.64 -23.99 1.19
N ASP A 10 -9.41 -25.07 1.15
CA ASP A 10 -10.86 -25.01 0.89
C ASP A 10 -11.62 -24.99 2.22
N GLU A 11 -11.58 -23.84 2.93
CA GLU A 11 -12.60 -23.56 3.95
C GLU A 11 -13.92 -23.12 3.27
N PRO A 12 -15.06 -23.73 3.62
CA PRO A 12 -16.35 -23.34 3.09
C PRO A 12 -16.80 -22.04 3.78
N TYR A 13 -16.56 -20.89 3.15
CA TYR A 13 -17.13 -19.62 3.60
C TYR A 13 -18.63 -19.58 3.30
N ASP A 14 -19.43 -19.89 4.33
CA ASP A 14 -20.84 -19.50 4.41
C ASP A 14 -20.93 -17.97 4.34
N THR A 15 -21.06 -17.46 3.12
CA THR A 15 -21.34 -16.05 2.86
C THR A 15 -22.82 -15.94 2.55
N ILE A 16 -23.57 -15.40 3.51
CA ILE A 16 -24.95 -14.96 3.30
C ILE A 16 -24.94 -14.00 2.10
N PRO A 17 -25.84 -14.16 1.10
CA PRO A 17 -25.94 -13.21 0.00
C PRO A 17 -26.32 -11.85 0.58
N VAL A 18 -25.38 -10.90 0.57
CA VAL A 18 -25.71 -9.49 0.77
C VAL A 18 -26.36 -9.07 -0.55
N GLU A 19 -27.65 -8.71 -0.50
CA GLU A 19 -28.35 -8.07 -1.61
C GLU A 19 -27.59 -6.80 -2.04
N PRO A 20 -27.69 -6.37 -3.31
CA PRO A 20 -27.00 -5.19 -3.78
C PRO A 20 -27.65 -3.94 -3.19
N ASP A 21 -27.27 -3.60 -1.96
CA ASP A 21 -27.41 -2.24 -1.47
C ASP A 21 -26.35 -1.39 -2.19
N GLU A 22 -26.83 -0.28 -2.73
CA GLU A 22 -26.06 0.73 -3.44
C GLU A 22 -24.72 0.99 -2.76
N VAL A 23 -23.65 0.41 -3.32
CA VAL A 23 -22.28 0.85 -3.05
C VAL A 23 -22.17 2.22 -3.72
N THR A 24 -22.67 3.25 -3.05
CA THR A 24 -22.37 4.62 -3.43
C THR A 24 -20.88 4.83 -3.20
N PRO A 25 -20.11 5.18 -4.25
CA PRO A 25 -18.71 5.51 -4.08
C PRO A 25 -18.65 6.84 -3.33
N ASP A 26 -18.02 6.83 -2.16
CA ASP A 26 -17.62 8.05 -1.47
C ASP A 26 -16.10 8.14 -1.58
N VAL A 27 -15.67 8.60 -2.75
CA VAL A 27 -14.46 9.37 -2.87
C VAL A 27 -14.96 10.81 -2.97
N ALA A 28 -14.65 11.62 -1.97
CA ALA A 28 -14.90 13.05 -2.01
C ALA A 28 -14.32 13.62 -3.34
N THR A 29 -15.20 13.85 -4.31
CA THR A 29 -14.89 14.55 -5.54
C THR A 29 -14.72 16.02 -5.20
N GLU A 30 -13.47 16.45 -5.01
CA GLU A 30 -13.11 17.82 -5.36
C GLU A 30 -13.29 17.97 -6.87
N LYS A 31 -14.21 18.85 -7.26
CA LYS A 31 -14.45 19.22 -8.64
C LYS A 31 -13.26 20.03 -9.16
N ILE A 32 -12.23 19.36 -9.66
CA ILE A 32 -11.25 20.00 -10.53
C ILE A 32 -11.83 19.94 -11.95
N SER A 33 -12.41 21.06 -12.38
CA SER A 33 -12.80 21.29 -13.76
C SER A 33 -11.55 21.36 -14.65
N ASN A 34 -11.15 20.22 -15.22
CA ASN A 34 -10.13 20.18 -16.26
C ASN A 34 -10.79 19.88 -17.61
N ALA A 35 -11.34 20.92 -18.22
CA ALA A 35 -11.69 20.91 -19.64
C ALA A 35 -10.40 21.21 -20.43
N GLY A 36 -9.87 20.21 -21.13
CA GLY A 36 -8.84 20.38 -22.15
C GLY A 36 -7.52 19.69 -21.87
N ASN A 37 -7.46 18.38 -22.08
CA ASN A 37 -6.35 17.67 -22.74
C ASN A 37 -6.68 16.18 -22.78
N GLU A 38 -7.37 15.74 -23.84
CA GLU A 38 -7.46 14.31 -24.15
C GLU A 38 -6.04 13.82 -24.44
N THR A 39 -5.50 12.98 -23.57
CA THR A 39 -4.15 12.44 -23.75
C THR A 39 -4.15 11.42 -24.89
N LEU A 40 -3.06 11.30 -25.64
CA LEU A 40 -2.90 10.26 -26.68
C LEU A 40 -3.17 8.85 -26.14
N SER A 41 -2.90 8.62 -24.85
CA SER A 41 -3.26 7.41 -24.12
C SER A 41 -4.77 7.16 -24.03
N ASP A 42 -5.59 8.19 -23.80
CA ASP A 42 -7.05 8.04 -23.72
C ASP A 42 -7.65 7.68 -25.09
N VAL A 43 -7.10 8.24 -26.17
CA VAL A 43 -7.51 7.90 -27.54
C VAL A 43 -7.13 6.45 -27.88
N LEU A 44 -5.93 6.01 -27.51
CA LEU A 44 -5.47 4.62 -27.72
C LEU A 44 -6.25 3.61 -26.86
N LEU A 45 -6.56 3.94 -25.60
CA LEU A 45 -7.41 3.11 -24.73
C LEU A 45 -8.83 2.99 -25.27
N THR A 46 -9.36 4.09 -25.82
CA THR A 46 -10.65 4.08 -26.53
C THR A 46 -10.59 3.15 -27.75
N ASP A 47 -9.50 3.15 -28.49
CA ASP A 47 -9.30 2.26 -29.64
C ASP A 47 -9.28 0.77 -29.23
N VAL A 48 -8.53 0.43 -28.18
CA VAL A 48 -8.44 -0.97 -27.66
C VAL A 48 -9.80 -1.48 -27.15
N THR A 49 -10.53 -0.66 -26.39
CA THR A 49 -11.86 -1.05 -25.89
C THR A 49 -12.86 -1.27 -27.02
N GLN A 50 -12.82 -0.46 -28.07
CA GLN A 50 -13.71 -0.61 -29.24
C GLN A 50 -13.35 -1.85 -30.06
N ILE A 51 -12.06 -2.16 -30.24
CA ILE A 51 -11.60 -3.40 -30.89
C ILE A 51 -12.17 -4.61 -30.14
N TYR A 52 -11.99 -4.66 -28.81
CA TYR A 52 -12.51 -5.75 -27.99
C TYR A 52 -14.04 -5.89 -28.11
N PHE A 53 -14.79 -4.78 -28.04
CA PHE A 53 -16.25 -4.82 -28.19
C PHE A 53 -16.72 -5.29 -29.56
N ASN A 54 -16.00 -4.92 -30.62
CA ASN A 54 -16.31 -5.39 -31.97
C ASN A 54 -16.11 -6.91 -32.08
N GLU A 55 -14.98 -7.44 -31.57
CA GLU A 55 -14.66 -8.87 -31.61
C GLU A 55 -15.71 -9.72 -30.87
N ILE A 56 -16.05 -9.36 -29.63
CA ILE A 56 -17.07 -10.10 -28.86
C ILE A 56 -18.48 -9.94 -29.45
N GLY A 57 -18.72 -8.89 -30.23
CA GLY A 57 -19.99 -8.61 -30.89
C GLY A 57 -20.28 -9.53 -32.09
N HIS A 58 -19.25 -10.14 -32.68
CA HIS A 58 -19.38 -11.02 -33.86
C HIS A 58 -19.96 -12.40 -33.52
N ASN A 59 -19.87 -12.81 -32.25
CA ASN A 59 -20.35 -14.12 -31.81
C ASN A 59 -21.86 -14.12 -31.53
N ALA A 60 -22.56 -15.09 -32.14
CA ALA A 60 -23.98 -15.29 -31.92
C ALA A 60 -24.26 -15.83 -30.50
N LEU A 61 -25.37 -15.39 -29.92
CA LEU A 61 -25.84 -15.88 -28.62
C LEU A 61 -26.34 -17.33 -28.75
N LEU A 62 -26.03 -18.14 -27.73
CA LEU A 62 -26.42 -19.55 -27.71
C LEU A 62 -27.86 -19.73 -27.24
N ASN A 63 -28.56 -20.66 -27.90
CA ASN A 63 -29.85 -21.16 -27.44
C ASN A 63 -29.67 -22.13 -26.26
N ALA A 64 -30.69 -22.29 -25.42
CA ALA A 64 -30.62 -23.19 -24.25
C ALA A 64 -30.25 -24.64 -24.60
N ARG A 65 -30.69 -25.14 -25.77
CA ARG A 65 -30.32 -26.48 -26.25
C ARG A 65 -28.84 -26.58 -26.64
N GLU A 66 -28.33 -25.56 -27.32
CA GLU A 66 -26.93 -25.48 -27.76
C GLU A 66 -25.99 -25.37 -26.56
N GLU A 67 -26.37 -24.55 -25.58
CA GLU A 67 -25.68 -24.36 -24.31
C GLU A 67 -25.54 -25.69 -23.54
N ALA A 68 -26.62 -26.48 -23.47
CA ALA A 68 -26.58 -27.80 -22.84
C ALA A 68 -25.67 -28.79 -23.59
N VAL A 69 -25.71 -28.81 -24.93
CA VAL A 69 -24.86 -29.67 -25.75
C VAL A 69 -23.38 -29.29 -25.58
N LEU A 70 -23.06 -28.00 -25.65
CA LEU A 70 -21.69 -27.52 -25.48
C LEU A 70 -21.18 -27.78 -24.07
N THR A 71 -21.97 -27.50 -23.03
CA THR A 71 -21.57 -27.76 -21.64
C THR A 71 -21.29 -29.24 -21.39
N ARG A 72 -22.08 -30.16 -21.97
CA ARG A 72 -21.79 -31.61 -21.89
C ARG A 72 -20.46 -31.97 -22.52
N ARG A 73 -20.10 -31.34 -23.65
CA ARG A 73 -18.79 -31.51 -24.29
C ARG A 73 -17.66 -30.90 -23.44
N VAL A 74 -17.90 -29.73 -22.82
CA VAL A 74 -16.94 -29.13 -21.88
C VAL A 74 -16.61 -30.08 -20.73
N ARG A 75 -17.60 -30.78 -20.16
CA ARG A 75 -17.37 -31.80 -19.13
C ARG A 75 -16.60 -33.03 -19.62
N GLN A 76 -16.55 -33.25 -20.93
CA GLN A 76 -15.70 -34.27 -21.57
C GLN A 76 -14.30 -33.75 -21.89
N ASN A 77 -13.92 -32.57 -21.37
CA ASN A 77 -12.65 -31.87 -21.62
C ASN A 77 -12.45 -31.46 -23.09
N ASP A 78 -13.54 -31.15 -23.79
CA ASP A 78 -13.49 -30.61 -25.15
C ASP A 78 -13.11 -29.12 -25.14
N PHE A 79 -11.91 -28.82 -25.63
CA PHE A 79 -11.37 -27.46 -25.67
C PHE A 79 -12.18 -26.52 -26.58
N ASP A 80 -12.58 -26.99 -27.78
CA ASP A 80 -13.31 -26.16 -28.73
C ASP A 80 -14.71 -25.80 -28.20
N ALA A 81 -15.36 -26.75 -27.51
CA ALA A 81 -16.63 -26.48 -26.86
C ALA A 81 -16.49 -25.47 -25.71
N ARG A 82 -15.40 -25.55 -24.94
CA ARG A 82 -15.10 -24.61 -23.85
C ARG A 82 -14.86 -23.20 -24.39
N GLN A 83 -14.02 -23.08 -25.41
CA GLN A 83 -13.71 -21.82 -26.06
C GLN A 83 -14.97 -21.17 -26.61
N LYS A 84 -15.80 -21.94 -27.34
CA LYS A 84 -17.07 -21.45 -27.89
C LYS A 84 -18.06 -21.00 -26.81
N MET A 85 -18.13 -21.72 -25.68
CA MET A 85 -18.96 -21.32 -24.55
C MET A 85 -18.49 -20.00 -23.93
N ILE A 86 -17.18 -19.79 -23.79
CA ILE A 86 -16.61 -18.54 -23.28
C ILE A 86 -16.95 -17.38 -24.23
N GLU A 87 -16.57 -17.52 -25.50
CA GLU A 87 -16.70 -16.50 -26.55
C GLU A 87 -18.15 -16.01 -26.75
N CYS A 88 -19.13 -16.92 -26.70
CA CYS A 88 -20.54 -16.57 -26.82
C CYS A 88 -21.11 -15.82 -25.59
N ASN A 89 -20.43 -15.88 -24.44
CA ASN A 89 -20.90 -15.30 -23.17
C ASN A 89 -20.07 -14.08 -22.71
N LEU A 90 -19.01 -13.67 -23.40
CA LEU A 90 -18.21 -12.48 -23.05
C LEU A 90 -19.04 -11.20 -22.91
N ARG A 91 -20.12 -11.06 -23.69
CA ARG A 91 -21.05 -9.93 -23.61
C ARG A 91 -21.76 -9.82 -22.24
N LEU A 92 -22.00 -10.96 -21.58
CA LEU A 92 -22.57 -10.97 -20.23
C LEU A 92 -21.59 -10.37 -19.22
N VAL A 93 -20.32 -10.73 -19.33
CA VAL A 93 -19.25 -10.21 -18.45
C VAL A 93 -19.15 -8.69 -18.58
N VAL A 94 -19.11 -8.18 -19.81
CA VAL A 94 -19.07 -6.73 -20.07
C VAL A 94 -20.29 -6.03 -19.48
N ASN A 95 -21.48 -6.62 -19.60
CA ASN A 95 -22.70 -6.02 -19.04
C ASN A 95 -22.62 -5.92 -17.51
N ILE A 96 -22.10 -6.96 -16.83
CA ILE A 96 -21.94 -6.95 -15.37
C ILE A 96 -20.85 -5.96 -14.95
N ALA A 97 -19.68 -5.99 -15.61
CA ALA A 97 -18.53 -5.14 -15.26
C ALA A 97 -18.83 -3.64 -15.38
N LYS A 98 -19.70 -3.23 -16.32
CA LYS A 98 -20.12 -1.82 -16.47
C LYS A 98 -20.72 -1.22 -15.20
N HIS A 99 -21.42 -2.02 -14.40
CA HIS A 99 -22.00 -1.57 -13.13
C HIS A 99 -20.96 -1.28 -12.04
N TYR A 100 -19.73 -1.78 -12.20
CA TYR A 100 -18.62 -1.60 -11.26
C TYR A 100 -17.60 -0.56 -11.74
N THR A 101 -17.92 0.20 -12.78
CA THR A 101 -17.12 1.36 -13.20
C THR A 101 -17.01 2.38 -12.07
N ASN A 102 -15.93 3.16 -12.03
CA ASN A 102 -15.63 4.18 -11.01
C ASN A 102 -15.20 3.66 -9.62
N HIS A 103 -14.81 2.39 -9.49
CA HIS A 103 -14.31 1.80 -8.24
C HIS A 103 -12.76 1.74 -8.16
N GLY A 104 -12.06 2.61 -8.90
CA GLY A 104 -10.59 2.71 -8.87
C GLY A 104 -9.83 1.69 -9.72
N VAL A 105 -10.53 0.83 -10.46
CA VAL A 105 -9.94 -0.16 -11.39
C VAL A 105 -10.46 0.12 -12.80
N ALA A 106 -9.60 -0.05 -13.82
CA ALA A 106 -9.98 0.21 -15.20
C ALA A 106 -11.03 -0.80 -15.69
N LEU A 107 -11.91 -0.38 -16.61
CA LEU A 107 -13.00 -1.23 -17.11
C LEU A 107 -12.47 -2.52 -17.75
N LEU A 108 -11.37 -2.46 -18.51
CA LEU A 108 -10.77 -3.65 -19.13
C LEU A 108 -10.28 -4.64 -18.08
N ASP A 109 -9.66 -4.17 -17.00
CA ASP A 109 -9.20 -5.05 -15.91
C ASP A 109 -10.39 -5.71 -15.19
N LEU A 110 -11.48 -4.97 -14.98
CA LEU A 110 -12.73 -5.53 -14.44
C LEU A 110 -13.34 -6.58 -15.37
N ILE A 111 -13.27 -6.37 -16.69
CA ILE A 111 -13.73 -7.34 -17.68
C ILE A 111 -12.89 -8.61 -17.62
N GLU A 112 -11.56 -8.50 -17.56
CA GLU A 112 -10.67 -9.66 -17.50
C GLU A 112 -10.87 -10.48 -16.22
N GLU A 113 -11.02 -9.81 -15.08
CA GLU A 113 -11.32 -10.48 -13.80
C GLU A 113 -12.71 -11.14 -13.83
N GLY A 114 -13.68 -10.50 -14.46
CA GLY A 114 -14.99 -11.09 -14.74
C GLY A 114 -14.91 -12.29 -15.69
N ASN A 115 -14.05 -12.27 -16.70
CA ASN A 115 -13.81 -13.39 -17.62
C ASN A 115 -13.24 -14.59 -16.87
N MET A 116 -12.30 -14.36 -15.94
CA MET A 116 -11.78 -15.41 -15.04
C MET A 116 -12.88 -16.01 -14.17
N GLY A 117 -13.78 -15.17 -13.61
CA GLY A 117 -14.95 -15.65 -12.88
C GLY A 117 -15.90 -16.48 -13.73
N MET A 118 -16.16 -16.06 -14.96
CA MET A 118 -17.01 -16.83 -15.89
C MET A 118 -16.39 -18.18 -16.27
N MET A 119 -15.07 -18.24 -16.51
CA MET A 119 -14.37 -19.50 -16.77
C MET A 119 -14.48 -20.45 -15.58
N HIS A 120 -14.31 -19.95 -14.37
CA HIS A 120 -14.52 -20.75 -13.15
C HIS A 120 -15.96 -21.26 -13.04
N ALA A 121 -16.95 -20.43 -13.39
CA ALA A 121 -18.35 -20.86 -13.44
C ALA A 121 -18.56 -21.98 -14.46
N LEU A 122 -17.97 -21.88 -15.64
CA LEU A 122 -18.09 -22.87 -16.71
C LEU A 122 -17.53 -24.23 -16.29
N ASP A 123 -16.37 -24.25 -15.60
CA ASP A 123 -15.74 -25.49 -15.15
C ASP A 123 -16.60 -26.25 -14.11
N LYS A 124 -17.45 -25.53 -13.35
CA LYS A 124 -18.34 -26.09 -12.31
C LYS A 124 -19.81 -26.19 -12.72
N PHE A 125 -20.18 -25.76 -13.92
CA PHE A 125 -21.58 -25.69 -14.34
C PHE A 125 -22.14 -27.08 -14.69
N ASP A 126 -23.37 -27.36 -14.23
CA ASP A 126 -24.06 -28.62 -14.48
C ASP A 126 -25.33 -28.40 -15.32
N PRO A 127 -25.34 -28.85 -16.59
CA PRO A 127 -26.48 -28.63 -17.48
C PRO A 127 -27.71 -29.48 -17.09
N GLU A 128 -27.54 -30.55 -16.31
CA GLU A 128 -28.64 -31.44 -15.91
C GLU A 128 -29.54 -30.81 -14.83
N ARG A 129 -29.12 -29.70 -14.22
CA ARG A 129 -29.91 -28.95 -13.24
C ARG A 129 -31.03 -28.09 -13.88
N GLY A 130 -31.01 -27.90 -15.20
CA GLY A 130 -32.08 -27.22 -15.95
C GLY A 130 -32.11 -25.68 -15.84
N PHE A 131 -31.12 -25.07 -15.19
CA PHE A 131 -30.96 -23.60 -15.16
C PHE A 131 -30.07 -23.12 -16.31
N ARG A 132 -30.23 -21.84 -16.69
CA ARG A 132 -29.34 -21.19 -17.68
C ARG A 132 -27.96 -20.94 -17.05
N PHE A 133 -26.91 -21.12 -17.85
CA PHE A 133 -25.53 -20.79 -17.53
C PHE A 133 -25.41 -19.33 -17.11
N SER A 134 -26.10 -18.40 -17.77
CA SER A 134 -26.08 -16.98 -17.42
C SER A 134 -26.48 -16.72 -15.95
N THR A 135 -27.46 -17.46 -15.43
CA THR A 135 -27.88 -17.37 -14.02
C THR A 135 -26.76 -17.78 -13.07
N TYR A 136 -26.05 -18.87 -13.37
CA TYR A 136 -24.95 -19.36 -12.54
C TYR A 136 -23.68 -18.50 -12.69
N ALA A 137 -23.33 -18.13 -13.91
CA ALA A 137 -22.15 -17.33 -14.23
C ALA A 137 -22.20 -15.94 -13.60
N THR A 138 -23.40 -15.32 -13.53
CA THR A 138 -23.56 -13.98 -12.94
C THR A 138 -22.99 -13.90 -11.51
N TRP A 139 -23.18 -14.94 -10.69
CA TRP A 139 -22.66 -14.97 -9.32
C TRP A 139 -21.12 -14.99 -9.29
N TRP A 140 -20.50 -15.85 -10.09
CA TRP A 140 -19.04 -15.97 -10.15
C TRP A 140 -18.36 -14.76 -10.80
N ILE A 141 -18.98 -14.17 -11.81
CA ILE A 141 -18.50 -12.93 -12.44
C ILE A 141 -18.50 -11.81 -11.40
N ARG A 142 -19.64 -11.61 -10.71
CA ARG A 142 -19.75 -10.62 -9.63
C ARG A 142 -18.69 -10.83 -8.54
N GLN A 143 -18.58 -12.05 -8.02
CA GLN A 143 -17.66 -12.38 -6.93
C GLN A 143 -16.21 -12.07 -7.30
N ASN A 144 -15.77 -12.41 -8.51
CA ASN A 144 -14.40 -12.14 -8.95
C ASN A 144 -14.14 -10.65 -9.16
N ILE A 145 -15.09 -9.92 -9.75
CA ILE A 145 -15.01 -8.47 -9.92
C ILE A 145 -14.91 -7.76 -8.56
N GLU A 146 -15.79 -8.10 -7.61
CA GLU A 146 -15.78 -7.52 -6.27
C GLU A 146 -14.47 -7.85 -5.52
N ARG A 147 -13.97 -9.08 -5.66
CA ARG A 147 -12.69 -9.49 -5.10
C ARG A 147 -11.52 -8.74 -5.73
N CYS A 148 -11.54 -8.49 -7.05
CA CYS A 148 -10.55 -7.67 -7.73
C CYS A 148 -10.54 -6.24 -7.16
N ILE A 149 -11.72 -5.60 -7.08
CA ILE A 149 -11.86 -4.24 -6.54
C ILE A 149 -11.29 -4.17 -5.12
N MET A 150 -11.64 -5.12 -4.24
CA MET A 150 -11.10 -5.13 -2.87
C MET A 150 -9.57 -5.29 -2.85
N ASN A 151 -8.99 -6.00 -3.82
CA ASN A 151 -7.57 -6.32 -3.83
C ASN A 151 -6.69 -5.28 -4.54
N GLN A 152 -7.23 -4.60 -5.55
CA GLN A 152 -6.47 -3.79 -6.52
C GLN A 152 -6.88 -2.31 -6.54
N SER A 153 -8.04 -1.93 -5.99
CA SER A 153 -8.51 -0.52 -6.06
C SER A 153 -7.66 0.49 -5.28
N ARG A 154 -6.83 0.03 -4.34
CA ARG A 154 -6.01 0.89 -3.48
C ARG A 154 -4.52 0.69 -3.77
N THR A 155 -3.78 1.80 -3.89
CA THR A 155 -2.31 1.78 -4.04
C THR A 155 -1.62 1.08 -2.87
N ILE A 156 -2.09 1.30 -1.63
CA ILE A 156 -1.68 0.52 -0.46
C ILE A 156 -2.74 -0.57 -0.23
N ARG A 157 -2.36 -1.81 -0.55
CA ARG A 157 -3.23 -2.97 -0.43
C ARG A 157 -3.68 -3.19 1.01
N LEU A 158 -5.00 -3.34 1.20
CA LEU A 158 -5.60 -3.79 2.45
C LEU A 158 -6.12 -5.22 2.31
N PRO A 159 -6.03 -6.06 3.36
CA PRO A 159 -6.64 -7.38 3.35
C PRO A 159 -8.18 -7.32 3.24
N VAL A 160 -8.78 -8.34 2.62
CA VAL A 160 -10.23 -8.41 2.37
C VAL A 160 -11.07 -8.25 3.64
N HIS A 161 -10.67 -8.88 4.75
CA HIS A 161 -11.41 -8.78 6.02
C HIS A 161 -11.42 -7.35 6.57
N VAL A 162 -10.31 -6.61 6.43
CA VAL A 162 -10.20 -5.20 6.86
C VAL A 162 -11.12 -4.32 6.02
N ILE A 163 -11.21 -4.56 4.71
CA ILE A 163 -12.10 -3.79 3.82
C ILE A 163 -13.57 -4.07 4.14
N LYS A 164 -13.93 -5.34 4.39
CA LYS A 164 -15.29 -5.70 4.81
C LYS A 164 -15.68 -5.00 6.12
N ASP A 165 -14.81 -5.05 7.13
CA ASP A 165 -15.02 -4.35 8.40
C ASP A 165 -15.14 -2.84 8.20
N LEU A 166 -14.28 -2.25 7.34
CA LEU A 166 -14.33 -0.82 7.04
C LEU A 166 -15.65 -0.42 6.35
N ASN A 167 -16.14 -1.21 5.39
CA ASN A 167 -17.40 -0.94 4.71
C ASN A 167 -18.60 -0.97 5.67
N ILE A 168 -18.61 -1.88 6.65
CA ILE A 168 -19.64 -1.91 7.71
C ILE A 168 -19.60 -0.60 8.52
N ILE A 169 -18.41 -0.12 8.88
CA ILE A 169 -18.22 1.13 9.61
C ILE A 169 -18.70 2.33 8.77
N LEU A 170 -18.34 2.38 7.48
CA LEU A 170 -18.77 3.45 6.57
C LEU A 170 -20.28 3.42 6.34
N GLN A 171 -20.89 2.25 6.20
CA GLN A 171 -22.34 2.11 6.06
C GLN A 171 -23.08 2.58 7.33
N ALA A 172 -22.58 2.22 8.51
CA ALA A 172 -23.11 2.71 9.78
C ALA A 172 -22.96 4.24 9.93
N SER A 173 -21.83 4.79 9.47
CA SER A 173 -21.59 6.23 9.41
C SER A 173 -22.63 6.93 8.53
N ARG A 174 -22.84 6.46 7.30
CA ARG A 174 -23.85 7.01 6.37
C ARG A 174 -25.26 6.90 6.93
N HIS A 175 -25.57 5.77 7.59
CA HIS A 175 -26.86 5.59 8.24
C HIS A 175 -27.08 6.63 9.35
N LEU A 176 -26.08 6.90 10.19
CA LEU A 176 -26.17 7.93 11.23
C LEU A 176 -26.28 9.35 10.65
N GLU A 177 -25.52 9.63 9.59
CA GLU A 177 -25.57 10.90 8.88
C GLU A 177 -26.97 11.17 8.32
N ALA A 178 -27.60 10.19 7.67
CA ALA A 178 -28.95 10.29 7.13
C ALA A 178 -30.01 10.58 8.20
N HIS A 179 -29.86 10.06 9.42
CA HIS A 179 -30.81 10.26 10.52
C HIS A 179 -30.56 11.55 11.32
N THR A 180 -29.28 11.94 11.46
CA THR A 180 -28.86 13.05 12.33
C THR A 180 -28.69 14.35 11.55
N GLY A 181 -28.52 14.28 10.23
CA GLY A 181 -28.25 15.40 9.34
C GLY A 181 -26.90 16.08 9.60
N LYS A 182 -25.96 15.38 10.24
CA LYS A 182 -24.62 15.85 10.59
C LYS A 182 -23.63 14.70 10.46
N ASP A 183 -22.37 15.06 10.18
CA ASP A 183 -21.26 14.10 10.18
C ASP A 183 -21.17 13.41 11.55
N PRO A 184 -21.31 12.07 11.60
CA PRO A 184 -21.28 11.33 12.85
C PRO A 184 -19.87 11.30 13.42
N LYS A 185 -19.75 11.39 14.73
CA LYS A 185 -18.45 11.23 15.37
C LYS A 185 -18.07 9.75 15.43
N PRO A 186 -16.78 9.40 15.48
CA PRO A 186 -16.34 8.02 15.64
C PRO A 186 -16.96 7.34 16.87
N GLU A 187 -17.25 8.10 17.93
CA GLU A 187 -17.93 7.61 19.13
C GLU A 187 -19.38 7.17 18.87
N ASP A 188 -20.11 7.89 18.01
CA ASP A 188 -21.50 7.59 17.68
C ASP A 188 -21.59 6.32 16.82
N VAL A 189 -20.68 6.18 15.86
CA VAL A 189 -20.55 4.98 15.02
C VAL A 189 -20.18 3.75 15.86
N ALA A 190 -19.25 3.93 16.81
CA ALA A 190 -18.85 2.88 17.76
C ALA A 190 -20.02 2.44 18.66
N TYR A 191 -20.84 3.38 19.13
CA TYR A 191 -22.04 3.10 19.91
C TYR A 191 -23.08 2.32 19.11
N LEU A 192 -23.33 2.72 17.85
CA LEU A 192 -24.29 2.03 16.97
C LEU A 192 -23.86 0.58 16.67
N LEU A 193 -22.56 0.35 16.44
CA LEU A 193 -22.01 -0.96 16.10
C LEU A 193 -21.67 -1.82 17.33
N GLY A 194 -21.75 -1.28 18.54
CA GLY A 194 -21.32 -1.96 19.77
C GLY A 194 -19.82 -2.29 19.81
N ARG A 195 -18.99 -1.48 19.15
CA ARG A 195 -17.53 -1.69 19.05
C ARG A 195 -16.74 -0.66 19.88
N PRO A 196 -15.48 -0.95 20.25
CA PRO A 196 -14.62 0.03 20.93
C PRO A 196 -14.31 1.24 20.03
N VAL A 197 -14.40 2.46 20.59
CA VAL A 197 -14.10 3.71 19.86
C VAL A 197 -12.70 3.69 19.22
N LYS A 198 -11.71 3.17 19.95
CA LYS A 198 -10.32 3.08 19.46
C LYS A 198 -10.19 2.19 18.21
N GLU A 199 -11.00 1.14 18.10
CA GLU A 199 -11.02 0.26 16.93
C GLU A 199 -11.62 0.99 15.73
N VAL A 200 -12.75 1.68 15.92
CA VAL A 200 -13.41 2.48 14.88
C VAL A 200 -12.49 3.59 14.38
N GLN A 201 -11.84 4.33 15.28
CA GLN A 201 -10.85 5.36 14.92
C GLN A 201 -9.69 4.80 14.09
N ARG A 202 -9.16 3.63 14.49
CA ARG A 202 -8.10 2.96 13.73
C ARG A 202 -8.58 2.55 12.34
N MET A 203 -9.78 1.99 12.22
CA MET A 203 -10.33 1.62 10.90
C MET A 203 -10.58 2.84 10.02
N LEU A 204 -11.13 3.92 10.57
CA LEU A 204 -11.33 5.18 9.82
C LEU A 204 -10.00 5.79 9.37
N SER A 205 -8.92 5.68 10.15
CA SER A 205 -7.60 6.16 9.72
C SER A 205 -7.03 5.40 8.51
N LEU A 206 -7.47 4.15 8.28
CA LEU A 206 -7.07 3.38 7.10
C LEU A 206 -7.84 3.80 5.84
N ASN A 207 -8.92 4.59 5.98
CA ASN A 207 -9.70 5.07 4.84
C ASN A 207 -9.10 6.34 4.18
N ALA A 208 -8.00 6.89 4.72
CA ALA A 208 -7.38 8.08 4.16
C ALA A 208 -7.04 7.89 2.67
N SER A 209 -7.48 8.83 1.84
CA SER A 209 -7.14 8.87 0.41
C SER A 209 -5.68 9.28 0.24
N MET A 210 -5.03 8.70 -0.77
CA MET A 210 -3.69 9.12 -1.16
C MET A 210 -3.80 10.26 -2.17
N MET A 211 -2.95 11.27 -2.02
CA MET A 211 -2.80 12.35 -2.97
C MET A 211 -1.54 12.13 -3.81
N SER A 212 -1.58 12.54 -5.07
CA SER A 212 -0.40 12.51 -5.92
C SER A 212 0.57 13.60 -5.48
N LEU A 213 1.87 13.28 -5.38
CA LEU A 213 2.91 14.30 -5.15
C LEU A 213 3.05 15.23 -6.36
N ASP A 214 2.71 14.74 -7.55
CA ASP A 214 2.72 15.53 -8.79
C ASP A 214 1.46 16.40 -8.94
N ALA A 215 0.51 16.32 -8.00
CA ALA A 215 -0.67 17.18 -8.04
C ALA A 215 -0.22 18.64 -7.92
N PRO A 216 -0.70 19.54 -8.82
CA PRO A 216 -0.37 20.95 -8.76
C PRO A 216 -0.97 21.56 -7.49
N LEU A 217 -0.33 22.61 -6.99
CA LEU A 217 -0.83 23.36 -5.85
C LEU A 217 -1.89 24.38 -6.29
N ASP A 218 -2.89 24.61 -5.43
CA ASP A 218 -3.92 25.64 -5.65
C ASP A 218 -3.33 27.06 -5.74
N VAL A 219 -2.22 27.29 -5.04
CA VAL A 219 -1.59 28.62 -4.94
C VAL A 219 -0.73 28.93 -6.17
N ASP A 220 -0.06 27.91 -6.72
CA ASP A 220 0.78 28.03 -7.91
C ASP A 220 0.71 26.73 -8.75
N PRO A 221 0.03 26.76 -9.91
CA PRO A 221 -0.07 25.60 -10.80
C PRO A 221 1.26 25.11 -11.38
N LEU A 222 2.34 25.89 -11.27
CA LEU A 222 3.68 25.49 -11.70
C LEU A 222 4.43 24.65 -10.66
N LEU A 223 3.93 24.61 -9.42
CA LEU A 223 4.54 23.86 -8.32
C LEU A 223 3.69 22.65 -7.96
N SER A 224 4.35 21.52 -7.74
CA SER A 224 3.70 20.30 -7.24
C SER A 224 3.74 20.22 -5.71
N ILE A 225 2.89 19.36 -5.12
CA ILE A 225 2.97 19.04 -3.69
C ILE A 225 4.37 18.54 -3.33
N GLY A 226 4.97 17.71 -4.19
CA GLY A 226 6.31 17.16 -4.00
C GLY A 226 7.40 18.24 -3.92
N ASP A 227 7.28 19.33 -4.69
CA ASP A 227 8.27 20.42 -4.69
C ASP A 227 8.30 21.23 -3.38
N VAL A 228 7.20 21.21 -2.63
CA VAL A 228 7.07 21.94 -1.35
C VAL A 228 7.44 21.07 -0.15
N MET A 229 7.51 19.75 -0.33
CA MET A 229 7.91 18.85 0.76
C MET A 229 9.38 19.04 1.10
N ALA A 230 9.65 19.41 2.36
CA ALA A 230 11.00 19.48 2.88
C ALA A 230 11.60 18.07 3.06
N ASP A 231 12.89 17.94 2.78
CA ASP A 231 13.64 16.73 3.13
C ASP A 231 14.16 16.84 4.57
N ASP A 232 13.46 16.21 5.50
CA ASP A 232 13.85 16.17 6.92
C ASP A 232 15.11 15.33 7.19
N ASN A 233 15.55 14.50 6.24
CA ASN A 233 16.75 13.66 6.43
C ASN A 233 18.04 14.39 6.07
N THR A 234 17.96 15.44 5.25
CA THR A 234 19.12 16.24 4.88
C THR A 234 19.26 17.40 5.86
N PRO A 235 20.30 17.42 6.72
CA PRO A 235 20.51 18.55 7.62
C PRO A 235 20.75 19.82 6.80
N GLY A 236 20.21 20.93 7.30
CA GLY A 236 20.42 22.24 6.71
C GLY A 236 21.91 22.63 6.65
N PRO A 237 22.29 23.56 5.75
CA PRO A 237 23.69 23.98 5.59
C PRO A 237 24.27 24.61 6.86
N ASP A 238 23.43 25.22 7.70
CA ASP A 238 23.74 25.71 9.03
C ASP A 238 24.19 24.59 9.98
N LEU A 239 23.38 23.52 10.09
CA LEU A 239 23.72 22.33 10.88
C LEU A 239 24.95 21.60 10.32
N MET A 240 25.09 21.54 8.99
CA MET A 240 26.27 20.96 8.35
C MET A 240 27.54 21.74 8.69
N LEU A 241 27.48 23.07 8.66
CA LEU A 241 28.61 23.92 9.03
C LEU A 241 28.95 23.76 10.51
N GLU A 242 27.96 23.81 11.40
CA GLU A 242 28.15 23.59 12.84
C GLU A 242 28.81 22.24 13.12
N GLN A 243 28.32 21.16 12.51
CA GLN A 243 28.92 19.84 12.64
C GLN A 243 30.36 19.78 12.11
N SER A 244 30.65 20.49 11.00
CA SER A 244 32.00 20.56 10.45
C SER A 244 32.96 21.33 11.37
N GLU A 245 32.52 22.47 11.93
CA GLU A 245 33.29 23.26 12.87
C GLU A 245 33.58 22.48 14.15
N ILE A 246 32.59 21.76 14.68
CA ILE A 246 32.76 20.89 15.85
C ILE A 246 33.81 19.80 15.55
N LYS A 247 33.76 19.18 14.37
CA LYS A 247 34.74 18.16 13.96
C LYS A 247 36.16 18.73 13.85
N ASP A 248 36.31 19.92 13.27
CA ASP A 248 37.62 20.55 13.10
C ASP A 248 38.20 21.02 14.45
N ARG A 249 37.38 21.61 15.33
CA ARG A 249 37.78 21.94 16.71
C ARG A 249 38.16 20.70 17.49
N LEU A 250 37.38 19.62 17.38
CA LEU A 250 37.70 18.35 18.02
C LEU A 250 39.05 17.81 17.53
N ARG A 251 39.32 17.87 16.22
CA ARG A 251 40.61 17.45 15.65
C ARG A 251 41.76 18.30 16.19
N GLU A 252 41.57 19.62 16.32
CA GLU A 252 42.57 20.51 16.91
C GLU A 252 42.84 20.19 18.39
N TRP A 253 41.80 20.00 19.20
CA TRP A 253 41.94 19.67 20.63
C TRP A 253 42.58 18.30 20.85
N LEU A 254 42.20 17.29 20.05
CA LEU A 254 42.87 15.99 20.05
C LEU A 254 44.34 16.14 19.63
N GLY A 255 44.65 17.01 18.68
CA GLY A 255 45.99 17.37 18.24
C GLY A 255 46.89 17.98 19.33
N ARG A 256 46.31 18.61 20.35
CA ARG A 256 47.06 19.17 21.49
C ARG A 256 47.28 18.15 22.63
N LEU A 257 46.58 17.02 22.62
CA LEU A 257 46.82 15.93 23.59
C LEU A 257 48.12 15.20 23.29
N ASN A 258 48.67 14.57 24.33
CA ASN A 258 49.82 13.69 24.20
C ASN A 258 49.47 12.45 23.35
N ASP A 259 50.42 11.88 22.61
CA ASP A 259 50.14 10.82 21.63
C ASP A 259 49.42 9.60 22.25
N LYS A 260 49.83 9.20 23.46
CA LYS A 260 49.17 8.13 24.21
C LYS A 260 47.73 8.48 24.64
N GLN A 261 47.47 9.73 24.99
CA GLN A 261 46.15 10.21 25.37
C GLN A 261 45.22 10.29 24.16
N ARG A 262 45.71 10.84 23.03
CA ARG A 262 44.98 10.91 21.77
C ARG A 262 44.56 9.52 21.30
N TYR A 263 45.49 8.58 21.25
CA TYR A 263 45.23 7.21 20.81
C TYR A 263 44.14 6.53 21.66
N ILE A 264 44.21 6.64 22.99
CA ILE A 264 43.21 6.04 23.90
C ILE A 264 41.82 6.65 23.68
N ILE A 265 41.72 7.97 23.45
CA ILE A 265 40.43 8.65 23.22
C ILE A 265 39.87 8.30 21.84
N GLU A 266 40.69 8.31 20.79
CA GLU A 266 40.25 7.99 19.43
C GLU A 266 39.69 6.57 19.33
N GLN A 267 40.40 5.58 19.87
CA GLN A 267 39.96 4.18 19.87
C GLN A 267 38.78 3.95 20.80
N ARG A 268 38.71 4.62 21.95
CA ARG A 268 37.60 4.40 22.89
C ARG A 268 36.27 4.95 22.37
N TYR A 269 36.29 6.07 21.67
CA TYR A 269 35.08 6.74 21.17
C TYR A 269 34.85 6.52 19.67
N GLY A 270 35.72 5.77 19.00
CA GLY A 270 35.60 5.49 17.56
C GLY A 270 35.76 6.74 16.69
N LEU A 271 36.64 7.67 17.10
CA LEU A 271 36.88 8.91 16.36
C LEU A 271 37.87 8.66 15.22
N ASN A 272 37.82 9.51 14.18
CA ASN A 272 38.71 9.43 13.00
C ASN A 272 38.63 8.10 12.22
N GLY A 273 37.47 7.43 12.26
CA GLY A 273 37.25 6.16 11.53
C GLY A 273 37.77 4.92 12.25
N ASN A 274 38.14 5.04 13.54
CA ASN A 274 38.50 3.90 14.37
C ASN A 274 37.27 3.16 14.90
N GLU A 275 37.43 1.88 15.20
CA GLU A 275 36.40 1.10 15.88
C GLU A 275 36.37 1.40 17.39
N ILE A 276 35.19 1.30 18.00
CA ILE A 276 35.02 1.50 19.44
C ILE A 276 35.66 0.33 20.19
N GLN A 277 36.70 0.62 20.97
CA GLN A 277 37.41 -0.37 21.78
C GLN A 277 37.12 -0.24 23.28
N THR A 278 37.07 -1.38 23.96
CA THR A 278 36.97 -1.44 25.42
C THR A 278 38.30 -1.12 26.09
N LEU A 279 38.24 -0.69 27.36
CA LEU A 279 39.44 -0.45 28.18
C LEU A 279 40.36 -1.68 28.28
N GLU A 280 39.79 -2.88 28.23
CA GLU A 280 40.57 -4.12 28.32
C GLU A 280 41.29 -4.43 27.01
N GLN A 281 40.66 -4.18 25.86
CA GLN A 281 41.31 -4.31 24.55
C GLN A 281 42.44 -3.29 24.39
N LEU A 282 42.20 -2.04 24.79
CA LEU A 282 43.23 -0.99 24.80
C LEU A 282 44.40 -1.31 25.74
N ALA A 283 44.10 -1.88 26.92
CA ALA A 283 45.11 -2.32 27.88
C ALA A 283 46.02 -3.41 27.30
N LYS A 284 45.43 -4.38 26.57
CA LYS A 284 46.19 -5.43 25.86
C LYS A 284 47.05 -4.85 24.74
N HIS A 285 46.55 -3.87 23.98
CA HIS A 285 47.30 -3.27 22.87
C HIS A 285 48.48 -2.38 23.32
N LEU A 286 48.36 -1.73 24.48
CA LEU A 286 49.35 -0.77 24.98
C LEU A 286 50.30 -1.38 26.02
N ASP A 287 50.18 -2.69 26.32
CA ASP A 287 50.89 -3.38 27.41
C ASP A 287 50.74 -2.66 28.77
N LEU A 288 49.52 -2.23 29.07
CA LEU A 288 49.18 -1.51 30.31
C LEU A 288 48.10 -2.25 31.09
N THR A 289 47.98 -1.96 32.39
CA THR A 289 46.83 -2.43 33.15
C THR A 289 45.56 -1.66 32.74
N ARG A 290 44.41 -2.32 32.80
CA ARG A 290 43.09 -1.70 32.56
C ARG A 290 42.91 -0.41 33.35
N GLU A 291 43.30 -0.41 34.61
CA GLU A 291 43.19 0.76 35.49
C GLU A 291 44.12 1.88 35.05
N ARG A 292 45.30 1.56 34.51
CA ARG A 292 46.21 2.59 33.97
C ARG A 292 45.64 3.26 32.72
N VAL A 293 45.02 2.51 31.80
CA VAL A 293 44.32 3.08 30.63
C VAL A 293 43.17 3.97 31.08
N ARG A 294 42.42 3.57 32.11
CA ARG A 294 41.35 4.39 32.71
C ARG A 294 41.88 5.71 33.29
N GLN A 295 43.01 5.68 34.01
CA GLN A 295 43.65 6.89 34.52
C GLN A 295 44.04 7.85 33.39
N ILE A 296 44.71 7.35 32.36
CA ILE A 296 45.14 8.17 31.20
C ILE A 296 43.93 8.75 30.47
N GLN A 297 42.84 7.99 30.34
CA GLN A 297 41.59 8.49 29.75
C GLN A 297 40.98 9.63 30.59
N LEU A 298 40.93 9.49 31.92
CA LEU A 298 40.40 10.55 32.80
C LEU A 298 41.27 11.80 32.74
N GLU A 299 42.60 11.65 32.74
CA GLU A 299 43.54 12.75 32.55
C GLU A 299 43.33 13.44 31.20
N ALA A 300 43.17 12.68 30.11
CA ALA A 300 42.91 13.22 28.78
C ALA A 300 41.59 14.00 28.72
N LEU A 301 40.50 13.47 29.29
CA LEU A 301 39.21 14.14 29.36
C LEU A 301 39.26 15.42 30.22
N GLN A 302 40.07 15.42 31.28
CA GLN A 302 40.26 16.60 32.12
C GLN A 302 41.04 17.68 31.39
N THR A 303 42.09 17.32 30.65
CA THR A 303 42.84 18.23 29.77
C THR A 303 41.93 18.81 28.68
N LEU A 304 41.15 17.97 27.99
CA LEU A 304 40.15 18.43 27.00
C LEU A 304 39.15 19.40 27.62
N ARG A 305 38.68 19.14 28.85
CA ARG A 305 37.74 20.04 29.55
C ARG A 305 38.36 21.41 29.85
N VAL A 306 39.65 21.46 30.19
CA VAL A 306 40.35 22.73 30.42
C VAL A 306 40.52 23.49 29.10
N MET A 307 40.85 22.80 28.01
CA MET A 307 40.95 23.39 26.67
C MET A 307 39.59 23.95 26.20
N LEU A 308 38.51 23.19 26.38
CA LEU A 308 37.15 23.61 26.03
C LEU A 308 36.75 24.93 26.71
N ARG A 309 37.10 25.08 28.00
CA ARG A 309 36.86 26.31 28.77
C ARG A 309 37.74 27.47 28.32
N GLY A 310 38.98 27.20 27.89
CA GLY A 310 39.91 28.21 27.41
C GLY A 310 39.50 28.82 26.07
N ASP A 311 38.91 28.02 25.18
CA ASP A 311 38.46 28.46 23.85
C ASP A 311 37.03 29.04 23.85
N GLY A 312 36.44 29.26 25.03
CA GLY A 312 35.13 29.92 25.18
C GLY A 312 33.92 29.07 24.77
N VAL A 313 34.12 27.79 24.47
CA VAL A 313 33.03 26.86 24.13
C VAL A 313 32.35 26.42 25.43
N SER A 314 31.32 27.17 25.85
CA SER A 314 30.49 26.79 26.98
C SER A 314 29.58 25.62 26.63
N ARG A 315 29.22 24.81 27.62
CA ARG A 315 28.25 23.71 27.46
C ARG A 315 26.89 24.21 26.97
N ASP A 316 26.58 25.49 27.21
CA ASP A 316 25.32 26.13 26.77
C ASP A 316 25.42 26.75 25.36
N GLY A 317 26.59 26.70 24.70
CA GLY A 317 26.79 27.22 23.35
C GLY A 317 26.83 26.15 22.24
N VAL A 318 26.70 24.87 22.62
CA VAL A 318 26.77 23.70 21.72
C VAL A 318 25.55 22.78 21.90
N PHE A 319 24.65 23.08 22.85
CA PHE A 319 23.45 22.30 23.15
C PHE A 319 22.21 23.17 23.17
#